data_AF-A0A0N4YV72-F1
#
_entry.id   AF-A0A0N4YV72-F1
#
_cell.length_a   1.000
_cell.length_b   1.000
_cell.length_c   1.000
_cell.angle_alpha   90.00
_cell.angle_beta   90.00
_cell.angle_gamma   90.00
#
_symmetry.space_group_name_H-M   'P 1'
#
loop_
_entity.id
_entity.type
_entity.pdbx_description
1 polymer ?
#
loop_
_entity_poly.entity_id
_entity_poly.type
_entity_poly.pdbx_seq_one_letter_code
_entity_poly.pdbx_strand_id
1 'polypeptide(L)'
;MQRKKSPFFRLEDEIEVTDPSHFLHVRFRCDGQPFPAVHGRPGFPLSTCRCSHELCVKDLLPMVPEPAAEERIECVLDAARALAVWWGPGSISAKSQRIMDRQYLALSTKAVGVAYAFFRTRCSHVLLMAGLVPSKARIRHSLVSGWPWDMTRVVEFGFEIGRRLEWSTVAPTVTLADEHSKILLVIPECLTRLKHCHGSREVVLFYYKSFFDLSRKNTRLFADEVGRVVFVLPPREPEDPCSWIPFVGAVDLWLACGAHVWLVNGPRSAEDQSWDRMNQKARSHVLSYIDHHPQFLEQLHDKTPPEAGILSASMACLKVGLVRDPRKWWTAPQAVEFYNKLRVQLQDDLTLGEIRMPKSVKEAADGTPSGSQRLSLSGTPAVKDGRISKRHLKRVERRRQRSEQKKLEKQMEFVSLGI
;
A
#
# COMPACT_ATOMS: atom_id res chain seq x y z
N MET A 1 -34.48 29.91 5.92
CA MET A 1 -34.80 28.91 4.87
C MET A 1 -34.04 27.62 5.15
N GLN A 2 -34.73 26.62 5.69
CA GLN A 2 -34.18 25.29 5.95
C GLN A 2 -33.98 24.55 4.62
N ARG A 3 -32.74 24.19 4.28
CA ARG A 3 -32.48 23.22 3.21
C ARG A 3 -32.91 21.84 3.69
N LYS A 4 -34.11 21.41 3.28
CA LYS A 4 -34.51 20.00 3.31
C LYS A 4 -33.49 19.19 2.50
N LYS A 5 -32.71 18.33 3.16
CA LYS A 5 -31.90 17.31 2.50
C LYS A 5 -32.84 16.30 1.83
N SER A 6 -32.66 16.09 0.54
CA SER A 6 -33.34 15.07 -0.26
C SER A 6 -33.03 13.65 0.25
N PRO A 7 -34.00 12.74 0.34
CA PRO A 7 -33.77 11.36 0.75
C PRO A 7 -33.39 10.54 -0.49
N PHE A 8 -32.10 10.53 -0.85
CA PHE A 8 -31.59 9.59 -1.84
C PHE A 8 -30.37 8.88 -1.25
N PHE A 9 -30.54 7.56 -1.05
CA PHE A 9 -29.60 6.57 -0.51
C PHE A 9 -29.22 6.69 0.98
N ARG A 10 -30.14 6.33 1.90
CA ARG A 10 -29.73 5.71 3.17
C ARG A 10 -29.51 4.23 2.88
N LEU A 11 -28.26 3.81 2.77
CA LEU A 11 -27.91 2.38 2.85
C LEU A 11 -28.24 1.92 4.27
N GLU A 12 -28.96 0.81 4.42
CA GLU A 12 -29.41 0.22 5.70
C GLU A 12 -28.25 -0.24 6.63
N ASP A 13 -27.01 0.10 6.29
CA ASP A 13 -25.76 -0.42 6.86
C ASP A 13 -24.83 0.71 7.38
N GLU A 14 -25.35 1.83 7.88
CA GLU A 14 -24.53 2.91 8.46
C GLU A 14 -24.87 3.17 9.94
N ILE A 15 -23.84 3.26 10.80
CA ILE A 15 -23.97 3.58 12.23
C ILE A 15 -23.40 4.97 12.48
N GLU A 16 -24.24 5.91 12.91
CA GLU A 16 -23.81 7.27 13.26
C GLU A 16 -23.09 7.29 14.62
N VAL A 17 -21.85 7.80 14.63
CA VAL A 17 -21.00 7.97 15.81
C VAL A 17 -20.71 9.46 15.95
N THR A 18 -21.66 10.20 16.51
CA THR A 18 -21.61 11.67 16.53
C THR A 18 -21.23 12.26 17.87
N ASP A 19 -21.56 11.59 18.97
CA ASP A 19 -21.34 12.05 20.33
C ASP A 19 -20.04 11.43 20.91
N PRO A 20 -19.15 12.21 21.54
CA PRO A 20 -18.05 11.70 22.35
C PRO A 20 -18.42 10.68 23.42
N SER A 21 -19.68 10.64 23.87
CA SER A 21 -20.17 9.60 24.79
C SER A 21 -20.39 8.23 24.13
N HIS A 22 -20.48 8.17 22.80
CA HIS A 22 -20.66 6.94 22.05
C HIS A 22 -19.41 6.07 22.14
N PHE A 23 -19.54 4.78 22.47
CA PHE A 23 -18.38 3.92 22.80
C PHE A 23 -17.42 3.66 21.64
N LEU A 24 -17.85 3.89 20.41
CA LEU A 24 -16.99 3.84 19.22
C LEU A 24 -16.42 5.19 18.80
N HIS A 25 -16.76 6.28 19.49
CA HIS A 25 -16.19 7.59 19.18
C HIS A 25 -14.72 7.61 19.58
N VAL A 26 -13.84 8.17 18.75
CA VAL A 26 -12.38 8.11 19.02
C VAL A 26 -11.95 8.83 20.29
N ARG A 27 -12.79 9.76 20.78
CA ARG A 27 -12.61 10.47 22.05
C ARG A 27 -13.38 9.90 23.23
N PHE A 28 -14.03 8.75 23.06
CA PHE A 28 -14.71 8.10 24.16
C PHE A 28 -13.72 7.81 25.28
N ARG A 29 -14.02 8.30 26.48
CA ARG A 29 -13.23 8.09 27.70
C ARG A 29 -13.97 7.12 28.59
N CYS A 30 -13.39 5.95 28.78
CA CYS A 30 -13.99 4.87 29.55
C CYS A 30 -13.77 5.09 31.06
N ASP A 31 -14.83 5.49 31.76
CA ASP A 31 -14.85 5.79 33.20
C ASP A 31 -16.02 5.07 33.90
N GLY A 32 -16.23 3.80 33.56
CA GLY A 32 -17.23 2.96 34.21
C GLY A 32 -18.69 3.25 33.85
N GLN A 33 -18.96 3.95 32.74
CA GLN A 33 -20.31 4.26 32.30
C GLN A 33 -21.14 2.96 32.10
N PRO A 34 -22.46 2.94 32.33
CA PRO A 34 -23.27 1.75 32.06
C PRO A 34 -23.36 1.47 30.55
N PHE A 35 -23.44 0.19 30.17
CA PHE A 35 -23.70 -0.18 28.77
C PHE A 35 -25.18 0.11 28.43
N PRO A 36 -25.50 0.79 27.32
CA PRO A 36 -26.87 1.17 27.00
C PRO A 36 -27.70 -0.05 26.61
N ALA A 37 -29.03 0.10 26.65
CA ALA A 37 -29.92 -0.87 26.06
C ALA A 37 -29.76 -0.89 24.53
N VAL A 38 -29.59 -2.06 23.93
CA VAL A 38 -29.42 -2.20 22.47
C VAL A 38 -30.27 -3.36 21.96
N HIS A 39 -30.97 -3.16 20.84
CA HIS A 39 -31.84 -4.17 20.20
C HIS A 39 -32.85 -4.83 21.16
N GLY A 40 -33.47 -4.04 22.05
CA GLY A 40 -34.46 -4.53 23.02
C GLY A 40 -33.86 -5.30 24.21
N ARG A 41 -32.54 -5.44 24.30
CA ARG A 41 -31.88 -5.97 25.50
C ARG A 41 -31.66 -4.85 26.51
N PRO A 42 -31.90 -5.07 27.81
CA PRO A 42 -31.65 -4.07 28.84
C PRO A 42 -30.17 -3.73 28.91
N GLY A 43 -29.87 -2.48 29.27
CA GLY A 43 -28.52 -2.06 29.61
C GLY A 43 -28.03 -2.74 30.89
N PHE A 44 -26.73 -2.71 31.13
CA PHE A 44 -26.12 -3.32 32.31
C PHE A 44 -24.90 -2.52 32.81
N PRO A 45 -24.57 -2.59 34.10
CA PRO A 45 -23.46 -1.83 34.67
C PRO A 45 -22.10 -2.35 34.18
N LEU A 46 -21.16 -1.43 33.95
CA LEU A 46 -19.75 -1.70 33.65
C LEU A 46 -18.83 -0.85 34.53
N SER A 47 -19.19 -0.67 35.81
CA SER A 47 -18.55 0.25 36.75
C SER A 47 -17.06 -0.02 37.02
N THR A 48 -16.59 -1.22 36.72
CA THR A 48 -15.20 -1.67 36.88
C THR A 48 -14.34 -1.40 35.63
N CYS A 49 -14.93 -1.12 34.47
CA CYS A 49 -14.19 -0.84 33.25
C CYS A 49 -13.84 0.66 33.21
N ARG A 50 -12.59 1.01 33.58
CA ARG A 50 -12.12 2.40 33.74
C ARG A 50 -10.82 2.69 32.98
N CYS A 51 -10.77 2.26 31.73
CA CYS A 51 -9.54 2.28 30.93
C CYS A 51 -8.90 3.67 30.80
N SER A 52 -9.68 4.76 30.83
CA SER A 52 -9.10 6.11 30.70
C SER A 52 -8.23 6.51 31.89
N HIS A 53 -8.33 5.80 33.01
CA HIS A 53 -7.55 6.09 34.22
C HIS A 53 -6.28 5.24 34.34
N GLU A 54 -6.27 4.07 33.71
CA GLU A 54 -5.27 3.02 33.94
C GLU A 54 -4.22 2.94 32.83
N LEU A 55 -4.60 3.31 31.60
CA LEU A 55 -3.74 3.10 30.43
C LEU A 55 -2.73 4.23 30.23
N CYS A 56 -1.52 3.84 29.87
CA CYS A 56 -0.42 4.71 29.51
C CYS A 56 0.31 4.19 28.26
N VAL A 57 1.22 4.99 27.71
CA VAL A 57 1.91 4.66 26.46
C VAL A 57 2.67 3.33 26.55
N LYS A 58 3.31 3.00 27.67
CA LYS A 58 4.03 1.71 27.83
C LYS A 58 3.12 0.48 27.71
N ASP A 59 1.83 0.59 28.00
CA ASP A 59 0.88 -0.53 27.85
C ASP A 59 0.61 -0.89 26.38
N LEU A 60 0.78 0.11 25.51
CA LEU A 60 0.61 0.00 24.06
C LEU A 60 1.96 -0.20 23.34
N LEU A 61 2.99 0.53 23.79
CA LEU A 61 4.32 0.63 23.19
C LEU A 61 5.39 0.51 24.31
N PRO A 62 5.71 -0.71 24.77
CA PRO A 62 6.64 -0.93 25.89
C PRO A 62 8.09 -0.49 25.62
N MET A 63 8.44 -0.17 24.37
CA MET A 63 9.77 0.30 23.97
C MET A 63 9.95 1.82 24.02
N VAL A 64 8.87 2.58 24.24
CA VAL A 64 8.95 4.03 24.39
C VAL A 64 9.68 4.34 25.70
N PRO A 65 10.74 5.16 25.69
CA PRO A 65 11.46 5.49 26.92
C PRO A 65 10.70 6.50 27.78
N GLU A 66 10.97 6.50 29.07
CA GLU A 66 10.52 7.54 30.00
C GLU A 66 11.08 8.93 29.62
N PRO A 67 10.34 10.02 29.87
CA PRO A 67 9.02 10.06 30.54
C PRO A 67 7.83 9.80 29.61
N ALA A 68 8.03 9.73 28.29
CA ALA A 68 6.96 9.53 27.32
C ALA A 68 6.19 8.21 27.50
N ALA A 69 6.83 7.20 28.10
CA ALA A 69 6.22 5.91 28.44
C ALA A 69 5.03 6.04 29.41
N GLU A 70 5.06 7.01 30.31
CA GLU A 70 4.05 7.24 31.36
C GLU A 70 2.92 8.17 30.90
N GLU A 71 2.99 8.70 29.68
CA GLU A 71 1.92 9.54 29.13
C GLU A 71 0.60 8.76 29.10
N ARG A 72 -0.46 9.38 29.66
CA ARG A 72 -1.77 8.73 29.79
C ARG A 72 -2.44 8.59 28.43
N ILE A 73 -3.06 7.44 28.21
CA ILE A 73 -3.92 7.15 27.07
C ILE A 73 -5.36 7.10 27.58
N GLU A 74 -6.13 8.16 27.33
CA GLU A 74 -7.51 8.25 27.85
C GLU A 74 -8.55 7.70 26.86
N CYS A 75 -8.21 7.69 25.57
CA CYS A 75 -9.11 7.29 24.49
C CYS A 75 -8.35 6.72 23.27
N VAL A 76 -9.10 6.21 22.29
CA VAL A 76 -8.56 5.66 21.03
C VAL A 76 -7.72 6.70 20.28
N LEU A 77 -8.12 7.97 20.30
CA LEU A 77 -7.40 9.05 19.63
C LEU A 77 -5.99 9.25 20.22
N ASP A 78 -5.84 9.17 21.54
CA ASP A 78 -4.54 9.34 22.21
C ASP A 78 -3.59 8.19 21.86
N ALA A 79 -4.09 6.96 21.88
CA ALA A 79 -3.35 5.76 21.47
C ALA A 79 -2.93 5.85 20.01
N ALA A 80 -3.87 6.20 19.12
CA ALA A 80 -3.60 6.34 17.70
C ALA A 80 -2.55 7.43 17.40
N ARG A 81 -2.59 8.54 18.13
CA ARG A 81 -1.57 9.59 18.02
C ARG A 81 -0.19 9.08 18.44
N ALA A 82 -0.09 8.41 19.59
CA ALA A 82 1.18 7.85 20.07
C ALA A 82 1.77 6.84 19.08
N LEU A 83 0.93 5.96 18.50
CA LEU A 83 1.33 5.01 17.45
C LEU A 83 1.81 5.73 16.19
N ALA A 84 1.07 6.73 15.71
CA ALA A 84 1.43 7.50 14.52
C ALA A 84 2.79 8.22 14.70
N VAL A 85 3.04 8.78 15.88
CA VAL A 85 4.34 9.38 16.21
C VAL A 85 5.46 8.33 16.26
N TRP A 86 5.20 7.19 16.92
CA TRP A 86 6.22 6.16 17.10
C TRP A 86 6.65 5.50 15.79
N TRP A 87 5.70 5.25 14.89
CA TRP A 87 5.98 4.70 13.56
C TRP A 87 6.45 5.75 12.55
N GLY A 88 6.23 7.03 12.84
CA GLY A 88 6.68 8.13 12.00
C GLY A 88 8.21 8.29 11.96
N PRO A 89 8.72 9.24 11.16
CA PRO A 89 10.15 9.54 11.09
C PRO A 89 10.63 10.31 12.33
N GLY A 90 11.92 10.19 12.64
CA GLY A 90 12.61 10.95 13.69
C GLY A 90 13.44 10.07 14.61
N SER A 91 14.36 10.69 15.36
CA SER A 91 15.10 10.01 16.42
C SER A 91 14.16 9.62 17.56
N ILE A 92 14.57 8.63 18.39
CA ILE A 92 13.80 8.22 19.56
C ILE A 92 13.49 9.43 20.46
N SER A 93 14.48 10.30 20.72
CA SER A 93 14.28 11.51 21.52
C SER A 93 13.22 12.45 20.94
N ALA A 94 13.23 12.68 19.63
CA ALA A 94 12.24 13.53 18.97
C ALA A 94 10.84 12.91 19.02
N LYS A 95 10.73 11.59 18.84
CA LYS A 95 9.47 10.85 18.98
C LYS A 95 8.92 10.93 20.40
N SER A 96 9.76 10.72 21.42
CA SER A 96 9.35 10.85 22.83
C SER A 96 8.84 12.26 23.15
N GLN A 97 9.52 13.32 22.69
CA GLN A 97 9.04 14.70 22.84
C GLN A 97 7.67 14.92 22.19
N ARG A 98 7.48 14.43 20.97
CA ARG A 98 6.20 14.52 20.24
C ARG A 98 5.09 13.70 20.89
N ILE A 99 5.41 12.56 21.50
CA ILE A 99 4.42 11.76 22.27
C ILE A 99 3.94 12.57 23.47
N MET A 100 4.84 13.23 24.21
CA MET A 100 4.46 14.06 25.35
C MET A 100 3.70 15.34 24.94
N ASP A 101 3.97 15.88 23.76
CA ASP A 101 3.25 17.03 23.24
C ASP A 101 1.87 16.62 22.66
N ARG A 102 0.81 16.85 23.45
CA ARG A 102 -0.59 16.61 23.02
C ARG A 102 -1.03 17.52 21.87
N GLN A 103 -0.32 18.62 21.58
CA GLN A 103 -0.59 19.49 20.44
C GLN A 103 0.06 18.99 19.15
N TYR A 104 0.98 18.01 19.23
CA TYR A 104 1.54 17.39 18.04
C TYR A 104 0.49 16.50 17.37
N LEU A 105 -0.10 17.02 16.29
CA LEU A 105 -1.18 16.37 15.56
C LEU A 105 -0.65 15.37 14.55
N ALA A 106 -0.54 14.11 14.96
CA ALA A 106 -0.23 13.00 14.06
C ALA A 106 -1.32 11.94 14.15
N LEU A 107 -1.80 11.50 13.00
CA LEU A 107 -2.74 10.39 12.92
C LEU A 107 -2.59 9.70 11.56
N SER A 108 -2.74 8.39 11.58
CA SER A 108 -2.93 7.59 10.37
C SER A 108 -4.04 6.59 10.61
N THR A 109 -4.67 6.15 9.53
CA THR A 109 -5.76 5.18 9.61
C THR A 109 -5.33 3.89 10.27
N LYS A 110 -4.11 3.42 9.96
CA LYS A 110 -3.53 2.24 10.57
C LYS A 110 -3.39 2.42 12.08
N ALA A 111 -2.85 3.56 12.51
CA ALA A 111 -2.69 3.86 13.93
C ALA A 111 -4.04 3.86 14.66
N VAL A 112 -5.09 4.40 14.03
CA VAL A 112 -6.47 4.30 14.55
C VAL A 112 -6.94 2.85 14.61
N GLY A 113 -6.69 2.04 13.57
CA GLY A 113 -7.08 0.63 13.56
C GLY A 113 -6.39 -0.20 14.63
N VAL A 114 -5.10 -0.03 14.82
CA VAL A 114 -4.36 -0.71 15.89
C VAL A 114 -4.81 -0.20 17.27
N ALA A 115 -5.10 1.09 17.42
CA ALA A 115 -5.67 1.63 18.65
C ALA A 115 -7.05 1.01 18.97
N TYR A 116 -7.94 0.86 17.99
CA TYR A 116 -9.21 0.15 18.21
C TYR A 116 -9.00 -1.32 18.57
N ALA A 117 -8.06 -2.03 17.93
CA ALA A 117 -7.73 -3.41 18.27
C ALA A 117 -7.23 -3.53 19.72
N PHE A 118 -6.35 -2.61 20.15
CA PHE A 118 -5.89 -2.50 21.53
C PHE A 118 -7.06 -2.26 22.49
N PHE A 119 -7.88 -1.23 22.26
CA PHE A 119 -9.02 -0.89 23.12
C PHE A 119 -10.07 -2.00 23.18
N ARG A 120 -10.29 -2.78 22.11
CA ARG A 120 -11.15 -3.98 22.15
C ARG A 120 -10.65 -5.03 23.15
N THR A 121 -9.36 -5.07 23.48
CA THR A 121 -8.83 -5.99 24.51
C THR A 121 -8.81 -5.41 25.92
N ARG A 122 -8.86 -4.07 26.06
CA ARG A 122 -8.75 -3.39 27.35
C ARG A 122 -10.08 -2.88 27.87
N CYS A 123 -10.99 -2.50 26.97
CA CYS A 123 -12.24 -1.83 27.28
C CYS A 123 -13.45 -2.66 26.85
N SER A 124 -14.23 -3.12 27.83
CA SER A 124 -15.46 -3.88 27.58
C SER A 124 -16.48 -3.07 26.77
N HIS A 125 -16.58 -1.75 26.96
CA HIS A 125 -17.48 -0.89 26.17
C HIS A 125 -17.17 -0.94 24.68
N VAL A 126 -15.89 -0.72 24.33
CA VAL A 126 -15.43 -0.73 22.93
C VAL A 126 -15.59 -2.13 22.34
N LEU A 127 -15.18 -3.17 23.07
CA LEU A 127 -15.32 -4.57 22.62
C LEU A 127 -16.77 -4.92 22.28
N LEU A 128 -17.68 -4.70 23.22
CA LEU A 128 -19.09 -5.06 23.08
C LEU A 128 -19.75 -4.22 21.98
N MET A 129 -19.52 -2.91 21.97
CA MET A 129 -20.12 -2.05 20.95
C MET A 129 -19.60 -2.37 19.55
N ALA A 130 -18.30 -2.65 19.39
CA ALA A 130 -17.73 -3.06 18.12
C ALA A 130 -18.31 -4.40 17.63
N GLY A 131 -18.57 -5.33 18.55
CA GLY A 131 -19.20 -6.62 18.25
C GLY A 131 -20.67 -6.52 17.82
N LEU A 132 -21.36 -5.42 18.17
CA LEU A 132 -22.73 -5.14 17.73
C LEU A 132 -22.80 -4.52 16.34
N VAL A 133 -21.69 -4.00 15.80
CA VAL A 133 -21.65 -3.44 14.46
C VAL A 133 -21.70 -4.56 13.41
N PRO A 134 -22.72 -4.62 12.54
CA PRO A 134 -22.80 -5.63 11.48
C PRO A 134 -21.55 -5.62 10.59
N SER A 135 -21.12 -6.80 10.12
CA SER A 135 -19.88 -6.94 9.33
C SER A 135 -19.83 -6.10 8.05
N LYS A 136 -20.99 -5.77 7.46
CA LYS A 136 -21.09 -4.90 6.28
C LYS A 136 -21.30 -3.43 6.63
N ALA A 137 -21.64 -3.13 7.88
CA ALA A 137 -21.93 -1.78 8.30
C ALA A 137 -20.67 -0.94 8.42
N ARG A 138 -20.80 0.34 8.08
CA ARG A 138 -19.75 1.35 8.22
C ARG A 138 -20.13 2.33 9.32
N ILE A 139 -19.16 2.76 10.10
CA ILE A 139 -19.39 3.88 11.02
C ILE A 139 -19.34 5.20 10.25
N ARG A 140 -20.16 6.16 10.68
CA ARG A 140 -20.16 7.54 10.24
C ARG A 140 -19.76 8.42 11.40
N HIS A 141 -18.50 8.84 11.42
CA HIS A 141 -17.96 9.59 12.55
C HIS A 141 -18.21 11.09 12.37
N SER A 142 -18.47 11.83 13.45
CA SER A 142 -18.54 13.30 13.42
C SER A 142 -17.15 13.94 13.32
N LEU A 143 -17.12 15.24 13.00
CA LEU A 143 -15.88 16.02 13.01
C LEU A 143 -15.25 16.00 14.41
N VAL A 144 -13.96 15.65 14.45
CA VAL A 144 -13.17 15.68 15.69
C VAL A 144 -12.65 17.11 15.89
N SER A 145 -13.21 17.85 16.86
CA SER A 145 -12.83 19.25 17.10
C SER A 145 -11.34 19.43 17.43
N GLY A 146 -10.72 20.56 17.09
CA GLY A 146 -9.31 20.83 17.42
C GLY A 146 -8.29 20.24 16.46
N TRP A 147 -8.74 19.58 15.38
CA TRP A 147 -7.90 19.24 14.23
C TRP A 147 -8.12 20.28 13.12
N PRO A 148 -7.05 20.72 12.43
CA PRO A 148 -7.16 21.72 11.37
C PRO A 148 -7.74 21.15 10.06
N TRP A 149 -7.96 19.84 9.97
CA TRP A 149 -8.50 19.14 8.80
C TRP A 149 -9.51 18.06 9.23
N ASP A 150 -10.35 17.61 8.28
CA ASP A 150 -11.39 16.60 8.52
C ASP A 150 -10.81 15.18 8.65
N MET A 151 -10.82 14.64 9.86
CA MET A 151 -10.30 13.29 10.17
C MET A 151 -11.32 12.16 10.08
N THR A 152 -12.58 12.44 9.73
CA THR A 152 -13.66 11.44 9.74
C THR A 152 -13.28 10.19 8.94
N ARG A 153 -12.78 10.34 7.70
CA ARG A 153 -12.39 9.19 6.87
C ARG A 153 -11.26 8.36 7.47
N VAL A 154 -10.27 9.00 8.11
CA VAL A 154 -9.15 8.31 8.79
C VAL A 154 -9.69 7.47 9.94
N VAL A 155 -10.66 8.00 10.68
CA VAL A 155 -11.31 7.29 11.78
C VAL A 155 -12.18 6.13 11.28
N GLU A 156 -13.02 6.37 10.28
CA GLU A 156 -13.93 5.37 9.73
C GLU A 156 -13.19 4.17 9.13
N PHE A 157 -12.15 4.43 8.33
CA PHE A 157 -11.30 3.36 7.81
C PHE A 157 -10.47 2.69 8.91
N GLY A 158 -10.02 3.46 9.91
CA GLY A 158 -9.25 2.93 11.02
C GLY A 158 -10.07 1.94 11.81
N PHE A 159 -11.32 2.28 12.13
CA PHE A 159 -12.25 1.34 12.76
C PHE A 159 -12.43 0.06 11.95
N GLU A 160 -12.58 0.16 10.62
CA GLU A 160 -12.74 -1.00 9.75
C GLU A 160 -11.51 -1.93 9.80
N ILE A 161 -10.30 -1.36 9.84
CA ILE A 161 -9.06 -2.10 10.05
C ILE A 161 -9.06 -2.74 11.45
N GLY A 162 -9.31 -1.95 12.49
CA GLY A 162 -9.26 -2.40 13.89
C GLY A 162 -10.30 -3.47 14.25
N ARG A 163 -11.41 -3.55 13.51
CA ARG A 163 -12.40 -4.62 13.64
C ARG A 163 -11.91 -5.96 13.11
N ARG A 164 -11.01 -5.95 12.12
CA ARG A 164 -10.44 -7.16 11.50
C ARG A 164 -9.12 -7.58 12.15
N LEU A 165 -8.46 -6.67 12.83
CA LEU A 165 -7.22 -6.93 13.57
C LEU A 165 -7.51 -7.57 14.93
N GLU A 166 -6.71 -8.57 15.27
CA GLU A 166 -6.65 -9.16 16.60
C GLU A 166 -5.38 -8.65 17.30
N TRP A 167 -5.53 -8.08 18.49
CA TRP A 167 -4.41 -7.47 19.22
C TRP A 167 -3.28 -8.47 19.49
N SER A 168 -3.59 -9.74 19.79
CA SER A 168 -2.57 -10.77 20.02
C SER A 168 -1.65 -11.00 18.81
N THR A 169 -2.13 -10.74 17.59
CA THR A 169 -1.35 -10.85 16.35
C THR A 169 -0.47 -9.61 16.13
N VAL A 170 -0.95 -8.43 16.52
CA VAL A 170 -0.28 -7.14 16.27
C VAL A 170 0.63 -6.70 17.42
N ALA A 171 0.33 -7.09 18.67
CA ALA A 171 1.10 -6.71 19.85
C ALA A 171 2.61 -7.04 19.76
N PRO A 172 3.03 -8.19 19.18
CA PRO A 172 4.47 -8.47 19.01
C PRO A 172 5.17 -7.50 18.05
N THR A 173 4.42 -6.94 17.09
CA THR A 173 4.95 -6.13 16.00
C THR A 173 4.65 -4.64 16.14
N VAL A 174 3.75 -4.24 17.03
CA VAL A 174 3.42 -2.84 17.33
C VAL A 174 4.65 -2.03 17.75
N THR A 175 5.61 -2.71 18.40
CA THR A 175 6.89 -2.17 18.85
C THR A 175 7.93 -2.08 17.73
N LEU A 176 7.77 -2.88 16.68
CA LEU A 176 8.64 -2.86 15.52
C LEU A 176 8.28 -1.65 14.67
N ALA A 177 9.19 -0.68 14.62
CA ALA A 177 9.13 0.41 13.65
C ALA A 177 9.21 -0.07 12.18
N ASP A 178 9.39 -1.38 11.96
CA ASP A 178 9.57 -2.02 10.66
C ASP A 178 8.27 -2.43 9.97
N GLU A 179 7.09 -2.25 10.57
CA GLU A 179 5.86 -2.34 9.77
C GLU A 179 5.70 -1.04 8.97
N HIS A 180 5.55 -1.14 7.64
CA HIS A 180 5.91 -0.09 6.66
C HIS A 180 7.41 -0.08 6.25
N SER A 181 8.17 -1.11 6.62
CA SER A 181 9.53 -1.33 6.12
C SER A 181 9.58 -1.50 4.60
N LYS A 182 8.49 -1.93 3.96
CA LYS A 182 8.47 -2.11 2.51
C LYS A 182 8.23 -0.81 1.77
N ILE A 183 9.02 -0.65 0.72
CA ILE A 183 8.82 0.37 -0.30
C ILE A 183 8.22 -0.34 -1.52
N LEU A 184 6.98 -0.03 -1.84
CA LEU A 184 6.33 -0.48 -3.06
C LEU A 184 6.68 0.48 -4.20
N LEU A 185 7.42 0.01 -5.19
CA LEU A 185 7.70 0.74 -6.42
C LEU A 185 6.72 0.29 -7.51
N VAL A 186 5.76 1.16 -7.82
CA VAL A 186 4.74 0.96 -8.86
C VAL A 186 5.26 1.57 -10.16
N ILE A 187 5.57 0.71 -11.13
CA ILE A 187 6.27 1.10 -12.37
C ILE A 187 5.50 0.71 -13.64
N PRO A 188 5.56 1.55 -14.69
CA PRO A 188 4.88 1.29 -15.95
C PRO A 188 5.53 0.12 -16.72
N GLU A 189 4.77 -0.46 -17.66
CA GLU A 189 5.18 -1.63 -18.46
C GLU A 189 6.53 -1.45 -19.18
N CYS A 190 6.88 -0.25 -19.62
CA CYS A 190 8.16 0.00 -20.28
C CYS A 190 9.39 -0.29 -19.39
N LEU A 191 9.24 -0.28 -18.05
CA LEU A 191 10.28 -0.61 -17.08
C LEU A 191 10.26 -2.06 -16.60
N THR A 192 9.46 -2.93 -17.24
CA THR A 192 9.26 -4.33 -16.82
C THR A 192 10.56 -5.13 -16.63
N ARG A 193 11.64 -4.78 -17.34
CA ARG A 193 12.94 -5.45 -17.20
C ARG A 193 13.54 -5.39 -15.79
N LEU A 194 13.13 -4.44 -14.95
CA LEU A 194 13.54 -4.37 -13.55
C LEU A 194 13.18 -5.65 -12.77
N LYS A 195 12.18 -6.43 -13.20
CA LYS A 195 11.78 -7.67 -12.52
C LYS A 195 12.84 -8.77 -12.57
N HIS A 196 13.74 -8.65 -13.53
CA HIS A 196 14.85 -9.59 -13.72
C HIS A 196 16.11 -9.15 -13.00
N CYS A 197 16.07 -7.99 -12.33
CA CYS A 197 17.19 -7.47 -11.57
C CYS A 197 17.06 -7.91 -10.10
N HIS A 198 18.19 -7.99 -9.41
CA HIS A 198 18.24 -8.29 -7.99
C HIS A 198 18.10 -6.98 -7.22
N GLY A 199 17.05 -6.85 -6.43
CA GLY A 199 16.81 -5.68 -5.58
C GLY A 199 16.98 -5.97 -4.09
N SER A 200 16.94 -4.92 -3.27
CA SER A 200 16.79 -5.03 -1.82
C SER A 200 15.53 -5.79 -1.45
N ARG A 201 15.56 -6.53 -0.32
CA ARG A 201 14.38 -7.20 0.25
C ARG A 201 13.30 -6.22 0.71
N GLU A 202 13.64 -4.94 0.86
CA GLU A 202 12.72 -3.88 1.27
C GLU A 202 11.91 -3.31 0.09
N VAL A 203 12.41 -3.44 -1.14
CA VAL A 203 11.75 -2.87 -2.33
C VAL A 203 10.92 -3.95 -3.02
N VAL A 204 9.61 -3.75 -3.07
CA VAL A 204 8.66 -4.60 -3.80
C VAL A 204 8.30 -3.92 -5.11
N LEU A 205 8.50 -4.61 -6.24
CA LEU A 205 8.19 -4.07 -7.56
C LEU A 205 6.79 -4.52 -7.99
N PHE A 206 5.93 -3.56 -8.33
CA PHE A 206 4.64 -3.81 -8.98
C PHE A 206 4.61 -3.17 -10.36
N TYR A 207 4.13 -3.93 -11.34
CA TYR A 207 4.09 -3.52 -12.74
C TYR A 207 2.67 -3.29 -13.18
N TYR A 208 2.42 -2.19 -13.85
CA TYR A 208 1.12 -1.91 -14.44
C TYR A 208 1.27 -1.56 -15.92
N LYS A 209 0.31 -2.02 -16.72
CA LYS A 209 0.16 -1.67 -18.14
C LYS A 209 -0.80 -0.51 -18.29
N SER A 210 -1.83 -0.50 -17.46
CA SER A 210 -2.82 0.57 -17.36
C SER A 210 -3.18 0.81 -15.91
N PHE A 211 -3.82 1.94 -15.62
CA PHE A 211 -4.30 2.19 -14.26
C PHE A 211 -5.39 1.22 -13.80
N PHE A 212 -6.04 0.48 -14.70
CA PHE A 212 -6.98 -0.59 -14.30
C PHE A 212 -6.29 -1.74 -13.56
N ASP A 213 -4.98 -1.92 -13.73
CA ASP A 213 -4.21 -2.92 -12.98
C ASP A 213 -4.06 -2.54 -11.50
N LEU A 214 -4.32 -1.28 -11.13
CA LEU A 214 -4.31 -0.76 -9.75
C LEU A 214 -5.60 -1.11 -8.99
N SER A 215 -6.15 -2.28 -9.28
CA SER A 215 -7.41 -2.73 -8.70
C SER A 215 -7.33 -2.84 -7.19
N ARG A 216 -8.29 -2.22 -6.49
CA ARG A 216 -8.49 -2.32 -5.03
C ARG A 216 -8.61 -3.76 -4.51
N LYS A 217 -8.88 -4.73 -5.40
CA LYS A 217 -8.93 -6.16 -5.04
C LYS A 217 -7.55 -6.80 -4.91
N ASN A 218 -6.48 -6.12 -5.31
CA ASN A 218 -5.13 -6.63 -5.22
C ASN A 218 -4.55 -6.45 -3.81
N THR A 219 -4.74 -7.47 -2.97
CA THR A 219 -4.32 -7.44 -1.56
C THR A 219 -2.81 -7.27 -1.37
N ARG A 220 -1.98 -7.61 -2.37
CA ARG A 220 -0.52 -7.40 -2.31
C ARG A 220 -0.12 -5.95 -2.53
N LEU A 221 -0.91 -5.20 -3.29
CA LEU A 221 -0.65 -3.80 -3.61
C LEU A 221 -0.91 -2.89 -2.40
N PHE A 222 -1.81 -3.31 -1.52
CA PHE A 222 -2.27 -2.58 -0.34
C PHE A 222 -2.02 -3.38 0.95
N ALA A 223 -0.94 -4.18 0.96
CA ALA A 223 -0.58 -4.98 2.12
C ALA A 223 -0.07 -4.08 3.27
N ASP A 224 -0.36 -4.47 4.51
CA ASP A 224 -0.06 -3.69 5.72
C ASP A 224 1.46 -3.46 5.95
N GLU A 225 2.33 -4.22 5.27
CA GLU A 225 3.79 -4.04 5.32
C GLU A 225 4.28 -2.89 4.41
N VAL A 226 3.44 -2.39 3.49
CA VAL A 226 3.74 -1.29 2.59
C VAL A 226 3.35 0.03 3.23
N GLY A 227 4.32 0.86 3.59
CA GLY A 227 4.02 2.25 4.00
C GLY A 227 4.72 3.33 3.22
N ARG A 228 5.48 2.94 2.19
CA ARG A 228 6.07 3.88 1.26
C ARG A 228 5.78 3.39 -0.14
N VAL A 229 5.13 4.22 -0.94
CA VAL A 229 4.77 3.92 -2.31
C VAL A 229 5.45 4.93 -3.22
N VAL A 230 6.27 4.47 -4.14
CA VAL A 230 6.80 5.31 -5.21
C VAL A 230 6.03 4.97 -6.48
N PHE A 231 5.18 5.88 -6.92
CA PHE A 231 4.37 5.73 -8.11
C PHE A 231 5.04 6.43 -9.29
N VAL A 232 5.64 5.65 -10.18
CA VAL A 232 6.26 6.15 -11.41
C VAL A 232 5.18 6.26 -12.49
N LEU A 233 4.94 7.47 -12.99
CA LEU A 233 3.96 7.71 -14.05
C LEU A 233 4.33 6.98 -15.36
N PRO A 234 3.36 6.67 -16.24
CA PRO A 234 3.65 6.07 -17.54
C PRO A 234 4.20 7.11 -18.52
N PRO A 235 4.89 6.69 -19.58
CA PRO A 235 5.41 7.60 -20.61
C PRO A 235 4.32 8.28 -21.45
N ARG A 236 3.07 7.82 -21.40
CA ARG A 236 1.97 8.31 -22.23
C ARG A 236 0.71 8.44 -21.40
N GLU A 237 -0.09 9.44 -21.72
CA GLU A 237 -1.44 9.61 -21.18
C GLU A 237 -2.31 8.37 -21.51
N PRO A 238 -3.09 7.86 -20.55
CA PRO A 238 -4.04 6.80 -20.82
C PRO A 238 -5.04 7.19 -21.91
N GLU A 239 -5.34 6.26 -22.80
CA GLU A 239 -6.32 6.47 -23.88
C GLU A 239 -7.75 6.55 -23.33
N ASP A 240 -8.06 5.81 -22.27
CA ASP A 240 -9.37 5.79 -21.61
C ASP A 240 -9.41 6.79 -20.44
N PRO A 241 -10.26 7.84 -20.49
CA PRO A 241 -10.44 8.77 -19.37
C PRO A 241 -10.91 8.11 -18.08
N CYS A 242 -11.65 7.00 -18.14
CA CYS A 242 -12.11 6.27 -16.96
C CYS A 242 -10.96 5.62 -16.17
N SER A 243 -9.78 5.47 -16.79
CA SER A 243 -8.59 4.90 -16.14
C SER A 243 -8.04 5.78 -15.00
N TRP A 244 -8.40 7.07 -14.93
CA TRP A 244 -8.05 7.93 -13.81
C TRP A 244 -8.75 7.54 -12.50
N ILE A 245 -9.93 6.90 -12.59
CA ILE A 245 -10.70 6.44 -11.43
C ILE A 245 -9.92 5.40 -10.61
N PRO A 246 -9.42 4.28 -11.17
CA PRO A 246 -8.62 3.34 -10.40
C PRO A 246 -7.26 3.91 -9.95
N PHE A 247 -6.68 4.88 -10.67
CA PHE A 247 -5.47 5.57 -10.22
C PHE A 247 -5.71 6.37 -8.93
N VAL A 248 -6.67 7.30 -8.93
CA VAL A 248 -7.04 8.05 -7.72
C VAL A 248 -7.54 7.09 -6.64
N GLY A 249 -8.26 6.04 -7.05
CA GLY A 249 -8.78 5.04 -6.13
C GLY A 249 -7.70 4.21 -5.43
N ALA A 250 -6.53 4.02 -6.04
CA ALA A 250 -5.37 3.38 -5.42
C ALA A 250 -4.61 4.34 -4.51
N VAL A 251 -4.46 5.62 -4.92
CA VAL A 251 -3.89 6.68 -4.07
C VAL A 251 -4.71 6.85 -2.79
N ASP A 252 -6.03 6.96 -2.89
CA ASP A 252 -6.97 6.96 -1.75
C ASP A 252 -6.70 5.77 -0.83
N LEU A 253 -6.57 4.56 -1.38
CA LEU A 253 -6.39 3.36 -0.56
C LEU A 253 -5.02 3.29 0.12
N TRP A 254 -3.93 3.69 -0.55
CA TRP A 254 -2.60 3.75 0.08
C TRP A 254 -2.55 4.77 1.22
N LEU A 255 -3.04 5.99 0.98
CA LEU A 255 -3.12 7.03 2.00
C LEU A 255 -4.06 6.62 3.14
N ALA A 256 -5.19 5.99 2.79
CA ALA A 256 -6.10 5.41 3.76
C ALA A 256 -5.49 4.21 4.49
N CYS A 257 -4.48 3.51 3.98
CA CYS A 257 -3.73 2.51 4.74
C CYS A 257 -2.61 3.14 5.60
N GLY A 258 -2.39 4.46 5.49
CA GLY A 258 -1.33 5.17 6.19
C GLY A 258 0.02 5.12 5.50
N ALA A 259 0.06 4.80 4.20
CA ALA A 259 1.27 4.83 3.41
C ALA A 259 1.55 6.23 2.86
N HIS A 260 2.82 6.63 2.87
CA HIS A 260 3.26 7.81 2.13
C HIS A 260 3.40 7.49 0.65
N VAL A 261 2.95 8.40 -0.21
CA VAL A 261 2.94 8.24 -1.67
C VAL A 261 3.82 9.30 -2.32
N TRP A 262 4.90 8.87 -2.98
CA TRP A 262 5.73 9.70 -3.85
C TRP A 262 5.24 9.56 -5.28
N LEU A 263 4.64 10.62 -5.81
CA LEU A 263 4.25 10.69 -7.21
C LEU A 263 5.44 11.21 -8.02
N VAL A 264 6.01 10.38 -8.87
CA VAL A 264 7.21 10.73 -9.65
C VAL A 264 6.93 10.62 -11.14
N ASN A 265 7.52 11.53 -11.89
CA ASN A 265 7.45 11.54 -13.34
C ASN A 265 8.04 10.26 -13.95
N GLY A 266 7.40 9.82 -15.02
CA GLY A 266 7.76 8.60 -15.75
C GLY A 266 8.93 8.78 -16.72
N PRO A 267 9.39 7.67 -17.33
CA PRO A 267 10.19 7.69 -18.55
C PRO A 267 9.67 8.71 -19.57
N ARG A 268 10.56 9.53 -20.16
CA ARG A 268 10.17 10.54 -21.15
C ARG A 268 9.79 9.87 -22.47
N SER A 269 8.68 10.29 -23.08
CA SER A 269 8.21 9.78 -24.38
C SER A 269 8.72 10.62 -25.55
N ALA A 270 8.76 10.04 -26.75
CA ALA A 270 8.93 10.81 -27.98
C ALA A 270 7.70 11.69 -28.30
N GLU A 271 6.53 11.37 -27.74
CA GLU A 271 5.31 12.19 -27.81
C GLU A 271 5.28 13.19 -26.63
N ASP A 272 6.11 14.25 -26.70
CA ASP A 272 6.29 15.21 -25.60
C ASP A 272 4.95 15.78 -25.07
N GLN A 273 4.01 16.15 -25.96
CA GLN A 273 2.71 16.68 -25.54
C GLN A 273 1.86 15.69 -24.72
N SER A 274 1.90 14.39 -25.07
CA SER A 274 1.15 13.38 -24.30
C SER A 274 1.82 13.14 -22.96
N TRP A 275 3.15 13.18 -22.92
CA TRP A 275 3.92 13.06 -21.68
C TRP A 275 3.66 14.23 -20.73
N ASP A 276 3.65 15.47 -21.24
CA ASP A 276 3.33 16.65 -20.43
C ASP A 276 1.90 16.58 -19.86
N ARG A 277 0.91 16.25 -20.70
CA ARG A 277 -0.48 16.07 -20.23
C ARG A 277 -0.61 14.96 -19.20
N MET A 278 0.13 13.86 -19.35
CA MET A 278 0.14 12.77 -18.38
C MET A 278 0.57 13.26 -16.99
N ASN A 279 1.71 13.96 -16.91
CA ASN A 279 2.20 14.51 -15.64
C ASN A 279 1.22 15.54 -15.05
N GLN A 280 0.76 16.48 -15.87
CA GLN A 280 -0.15 17.54 -15.42
C GLN A 280 -1.49 16.99 -14.92
N LYS A 281 -2.09 16.03 -15.65
CA LYS A 281 -3.37 15.44 -15.24
C LYS A 281 -3.23 14.57 -14.01
N ALA A 282 -2.18 13.76 -13.89
CA ALA A 282 -1.94 12.97 -12.68
C ALA A 282 -1.80 13.87 -11.45
N ARG A 283 -0.99 14.92 -11.56
CA ARG A 283 -0.84 15.93 -10.52
C ARG A 283 -2.17 16.59 -10.18
N SER A 284 -2.92 17.06 -11.17
CA SER A 284 -4.22 17.69 -10.99
C SER A 284 -5.24 16.77 -10.29
N HIS A 285 -5.34 15.51 -10.70
CA HIS A 285 -6.25 14.54 -10.08
C HIS A 285 -5.88 14.25 -8.62
N VAL A 286 -4.59 14.09 -8.33
CA VAL A 286 -4.12 13.80 -6.97
C VAL A 286 -4.26 15.03 -6.07
N LEU A 287 -3.87 16.21 -6.53
CA LEU A 287 -4.02 17.45 -5.76
C LEU A 287 -5.50 17.78 -5.52
N SER A 288 -6.36 17.66 -6.54
CA SER A 288 -7.81 17.83 -6.36
C SER A 288 -8.36 16.83 -5.33
N TYR A 289 -7.87 15.59 -5.31
CA TYR A 289 -8.25 14.64 -4.28
C TYR A 289 -7.80 15.08 -2.87
N ILE A 290 -6.56 15.56 -2.73
CA ILE A 290 -6.04 16.07 -1.45
C ILE A 290 -6.75 17.33 -0.98
N ASP A 291 -7.18 18.23 -1.89
CA ASP A 291 -7.95 19.41 -1.53
C ASP A 291 -9.27 19.05 -0.83
N HIS A 292 -9.87 17.91 -1.20
CA HIS A 292 -11.07 17.36 -0.54
C HIS A 292 -10.73 16.48 0.67
N HIS A 293 -9.46 16.09 0.84
CA HIS A 293 -8.97 15.23 1.90
C HIS A 293 -7.64 15.75 2.51
N PRO A 294 -7.64 16.97 3.09
CA PRO A 294 -6.43 17.63 3.57
C PRO A 294 -5.70 16.85 4.67
N GLN A 295 -6.39 15.93 5.35
CA GLN A 295 -5.78 14.99 6.31
C GLN A 295 -4.65 14.12 5.74
N PHE A 296 -4.60 13.94 4.42
CA PHE A 296 -3.59 13.12 3.75
C PHE A 296 -2.45 13.97 3.17
N LEU A 297 -2.47 15.30 3.35
CA LEU A 297 -1.50 16.20 2.75
C LEU A 297 -0.05 15.83 3.10
N GLU A 298 0.23 15.53 4.37
CA GLU A 298 1.58 15.16 4.84
C GLU A 298 2.05 13.79 4.31
N GLN A 299 1.13 12.95 3.82
CA GLN A 299 1.44 11.65 3.25
C GLN A 299 1.74 11.70 1.75
N LEU A 300 1.34 12.78 1.06
CA LEU A 300 1.59 12.96 -0.36
C LEU A 300 2.88 13.75 -0.60
N HIS A 301 3.77 13.16 -1.41
CA HIS A 301 5.02 13.77 -1.87
C HIS A 301 4.98 13.94 -3.39
N ASP A 302 4.58 15.11 -3.86
CA ASP A 302 4.57 15.44 -5.28
C ASP A 302 5.98 15.79 -5.77
N LYS A 303 6.53 14.94 -6.64
CA LYS A 303 7.83 15.14 -7.31
C LYS A 303 7.66 15.27 -8.83
N THR A 304 6.45 15.55 -9.30
CA THR A 304 6.18 15.81 -10.71
C THR A 304 6.54 17.27 -11.06
N PRO A 305 6.81 17.56 -12.34
CA PRO A 305 7.03 18.93 -12.81
C PRO A 305 5.87 19.87 -12.42
N PRO A 306 6.15 21.10 -11.95
CA PRO A 306 5.09 22.04 -11.59
C PRO A 306 4.26 22.46 -12.82
N GLU A 307 4.92 22.58 -13.97
CA GLU A 307 4.31 22.99 -15.24
C GLU A 307 4.93 22.21 -16.39
N ALA A 308 4.21 22.14 -17.52
CA ALA A 308 4.71 21.53 -18.75
C ALA A 308 6.00 22.22 -19.20
N GLY A 309 7.01 21.42 -19.57
CA GLY A 309 8.31 21.93 -20.01
C GLY A 309 9.27 22.41 -18.90
N ILE A 310 8.84 22.56 -17.65
CA ILE A 310 9.74 22.94 -16.54
C ILE A 310 10.32 21.69 -15.87
N LEU A 311 11.50 21.27 -16.32
CA LEU A 311 12.17 20.06 -15.82
C LEU A 311 13.42 20.39 -15.01
N SER A 312 13.57 19.77 -13.84
CA SER A 312 14.80 19.85 -13.07
C SER A 312 15.85 18.89 -13.62
N ALA A 313 17.11 19.33 -13.69
CA ALA A 313 18.24 18.51 -14.13
C ALA A 313 18.46 17.25 -13.27
N SER A 314 17.92 17.20 -12.05
CA SER A 314 17.96 16.05 -11.15
C SER A 314 16.92 14.97 -11.46
N MET A 315 15.95 15.24 -12.34
CA MET A 315 14.87 14.29 -12.65
C MET A 315 15.37 13.06 -13.41
N ALA A 316 14.92 11.87 -12.99
CA ALA A 316 15.31 10.59 -13.58
C ALA A 316 14.93 10.48 -15.06
N CYS A 317 13.81 11.08 -15.48
CA CYS A 317 13.32 11.04 -16.86
C CYS A 317 14.26 11.69 -17.88
N LEU A 318 15.16 12.59 -17.45
CA LEU A 318 16.08 13.31 -18.33
C LEU A 318 17.37 12.53 -18.62
N LYS A 319 17.65 11.50 -17.84
CA LYS A 319 18.96 10.81 -17.86
C LYS A 319 18.96 9.52 -18.66
N VAL A 320 17.78 9.05 -19.05
CA VAL A 320 17.60 7.86 -19.90
C VAL A 320 16.89 8.29 -21.18
N GLY A 321 17.35 7.77 -22.32
CA GLY A 321 16.84 8.18 -23.64
C GLY A 321 15.33 8.00 -23.82
N LEU A 322 14.78 8.59 -24.88
CA LEU A 322 13.32 8.64 -25.10
C LEU A 322 12.68 7.26 -25.30
N VAL A 323 11.52 7.05 -24.68
CA VAL A 323 10.60 5.96 -25.01
C VAL A 323 9.93 6.29 -26.36
N ARG A 324 10.40 5.65 -27.43
CA ARG A 324 9.81 5.79 -28.77
C ARG A 324 8.50 5.01 -28.93
N ASP A 325 8.42 3.85 -28.28
CA ASP A 325 7.24 3.00 -28.29
C ASP A 325 6.95 2.58 -26.84
N PRO A 326 5.86 3.09 -26.22
CA PRO A 326 5.55 2.82 -24.83
C PRO A 326 5.17 1.36 -24.56
N ARG A 327 4.84 0.58 -25.61
CA ARG A 327 4.54 -0.84 -25.53
C ARG A 327 5.81 -1.70 -25.56
N LYS A 328 6.95 -1.13 -25.97
CA LYS A 328 8.25 -1.81 -25.95
C LYS A 328 8.96 -1.55 -24.63
N TRP A 329 9.47 -2.63 -24.05
CA TRP A 329 10.28 -2.53 -22.84
C TRP A 329 11.62 -1.91 -23.17
N TRP A 330 12.10 -1.03 -22.29
CA TRP A 330 13.50 -0.61 -22.29
C TRP A 330 14.43 -1.81 -22.09
N THR A 331 15.67 -1.64 -22.51
CA THR A 331 16.72 -2.60 -22.19
C THR A 331 16.97 -2.62 -20.68
N ALA A 332 17.51 -3.73 -20.16
CA ALA A 332 17.82 -3.82 -18.74
C ALA A 332 18.80 -2.73 -18.25
N PRO A 333 19.87 -2.37 -19.00
CA PRO A 333 20.74 -1.25 -18.63
C PRO A 333 19.99 0.09 -18.52
N GLN A 334 19.14 0.42 -19.49
CA GLN A 334 18.33 1.66 -19.45
C GLN A 334 17.38 1.68 -18.25
N ALA A 335 16.71 0.57 -17.96
CA ALA A 335 15.78 0.48 -16.85
C ALA A 335 16.49 0.60 -15.48
N VAL A 336 17.68 0.00 -15.34
CA VAL A 336 18.50 0.12 -14.13
C VAL A 336 19.09 1.52 -13.97
N GLU A 337 19.52 2.15 -15.07
CA GLU A 337 20.00 3.54 -15.04
C GLU A 337 18.87 4.48 -14.59
N PHE A 338 17.66 4.31 -15.12
CA PHE A 338 16.49 5.07 -14.67
C PHE A 338 16.25 4.90 -13.18
N TYR A 339 16.26 3.65 -12.70
CA TYR A 339 16.11 3.37 -11.27
C TYR A 339 17.19 4.07 -10.43
N ASN A 340 18.45 3.98 -10.83
CA ASN A 340 19.55 4.62 -10.10
C ASN A 340 19.39 6.14 -10.02
N LYS A 341 18.91 6.78 -11.09
CA LYS A 341 18.62 8.22 -11.06
C LYS A 341 17.39 8.55 -10.23
N LEU A 342 16.38 7.68 -10.22
CA LEU A 342 15.24 7.82 -9.33
C LEU A 342 15.66 7.75 -7.85
N ARG A 343 16.63 6.89 -7.50
CA ARG A 343 17.20 6.86 -6.13
C ARG A 343 17.81 8.21 -5.75
N VAL A 344 18.57 8.82 -6.66
CA VAL A 344 19.20 10.14 -6.42
C VAL A 344 18.14 11.23 -6.33
N GLN A 345 17.13 11.22 -7.20
CA GLN A 345 16.03 12.20 -7.19
C GLN A 345 15.27 12.19 -5.86
N LEU A 346 15.15 11.02 -5.22
CA LEU A 346 14.39 10.84 -3.99
C LEU A 346 15.25 10.85 -2.72
N GLN A 347 16.58 10.96 -2.83
CA GLN A 347 17.50 10.67 -1.70
C GLN A 347 17.24 11.53 -0.46
N ASP A 348 16.77 12.76 -0.64
CA ASP A 348 16.52 13.72 0.46
C ASP A 348 15.25 13.36 1.25
N ASP A 349 14.31 12.63 0.64
CA ASP A 349 13.02 12.27 1.26
C ASP A 349 12.89 10.76 1.53
N LEU A 350 13.51 9.92 0.70
CA LEU A 350 13.35 8.47 0.67
C LEU A 350 14.60 7.76 0.17
N THR A 351 15.20 6.93 1.03
CA THR A 351 16.31 6.05 0.63
C THR A 351 15.78 4.79 -0.04
N LEU A 352 16.04 4.66 -1.35
CA LEU A 352 15.80 3.45 -2.11
C LEU A 352 17.03 2.53 -2.10
N GLY A 353 16.82 1.22 -1.94
CA GLY A 353 17.89 0.21 -2.03
C GLY A 353 18.54 0.11 -3.41
N GLU A 354 19.65 -0.61 -3.53
CA GLU A 354 20.29 -0.82 -4.85
C GLU A 354 19.58 -1.93 -5.63
N ILE A 355 19.46 -1.76 -6.96
CA ILE A 355 19.05 -2.81 -7.88
C ILE A 355 20.22 -3.12 -8.82
N ARG A 356 20.59 -4.40 -8.92
CA ARG A 356 21.71 -4.89 -9.72
C ARG A 356 21.25 -5.86 -10.80
N MET A 357 21.81 -5.73 -12.00
CA MET A 357 21.61 -6.69 -13.08
C MET A 357 22.29 -8.04 -12.77
N PRO A 358 21.67 -9.18 -13.14
CA PRO A 358 22.35 -10.47 -13.13
C PRO A 358 23.54 -10.45 -14.11
N LYS A 359 24.65 -11.11 -13.74
CA LYS A 359 25.85 -11.21 -14.60
C LYS A 359 25.55 -11.76 -16.01
N SER A 360 24.63 -12.72 -16.11
CA SER A 360 24.18 -13.31 -17.37
C SER A 360 23.47 -12.34 -18.33
N VAL A 361 22.91 -11.23 -17.82
CA VAL A 361 22.28 -10.19 -18.65
C VAL A 361 23.29 -9.12 -19.05
N LYS A 362 24.37 -8.93 -18.28
CA LYS A 362 25.49 -8.06 -18.67
C LYS A 362 26.29 -8.65 -19.84
N GLU A 363 26.59 -9.94 -19.79
CA GLU A 363 27.34 -10.65 -20.85
C GLU A 363 26.61 -10.70 -22.21
N ALA A 364 25.27 -10.59 -22.22
CA ALA A 364 24.49 -10.51 -23.45
C ALA A 364 24.40 -9.09 -24.04
N ALA A 365 24.71 -8.05 -23.26
CA ALA A 365 24.71 -6.65 -23.69
C ALA A 365 26.10 -6.20 -24.14
N ASP A 366 27.16 -6.71 -23.48
CA ASP A 366 28.55 -6.52 -23.87
C ASP A 366 28.95 -7.61 -24.88
N GLY A 367 28.53 -7.44 -26.13
CA GLY A 367 28.88 -8.34 -27.23
C GLY A 367 30.39 -8.56 -27.30
N THR A 368 30.86 -9.70 -26.82
CA THR A 368 32.23 -10.15 -27.04
C THR A 368 32.23 -10.95 -28.35
N PRO A 369 33.00 -10.53 -29.38
CA PRO A 369 33.04 -11.23 -30.66
C PRO A 369 33.98 -12.43 -30.52
N SER A 370 33.42 -13.59 -30.17
CA SER A 370 34.16 -14.85 -30.26
C SER A 370 33.72 -15.62 -31.51
N GLY A 371 34.60 -15.60 -32.51
CA GLY A 371 34.87 -16.78 -33.31
C GLY A 371 34.08 -16.93 -34.61
N SER A 372 34.74 -16.53 -35.69
CA SER A 372 34.44 -16.86 -37.09
C SER A 372 34.28 -18.37 -37.36
N GLN A 373 33.60 -18.67 -38.47
CA GLN A 373 33.47 -19.95 -39.18
C GLN A 373 32.49 -21.00 -38.64
N ARG A 374 31.33 -21.10 -39.31
CA ARG A 374 30.99 -22.24 -40.19
C ARG A 374 29.64 -22.01 -40.88
N LEU A 375 29.69 -21.49 -42.09
CA LEU A 375 28.76 -21.93 -43.13
C LEU A 375 29.27 -23.30 -43.60
N SER A 376 28.52 -24.37 -43.33
CA SER A 376 28.29 -25.53 -44.22
C SER A 376 27.89 -26.78 -43.44
N LEU A 377 26.85 -27.45 -43.97
CA LEU A 377 26.53 -28.88 -43.90
C LEU A 377 25.65 -29.43 -42.76
N SER A 378 24.44 -29.80 -43.21
CA SER A 378 23.66 -31.01 -42.93
C SER A 378 23.70 -31.65 -41.54
N GLY A 379 22.51 -31.71 -40.93
CA GLY A 379 21.98 -32.81 -40.13
C GLY A 379 22.94 -33.67 -39.32
N THR A 380 23.07 -33.39 -38.03
CA THR A 380 23.18 -34.40 -36.96
C THR A 380 22.99 -33.73 -35.60
N PRO A 381 22.41 -34.42 -34.60
CA PRO A 381 21.93 -33.81 -33.38
C PRO A 381 23.07 -33.51 -32.40
N ALA A 382 22.92 -32.41 -31.65
CA ALA A 382 23.79 -32.07 -30.54
C ALA A 382 23.58 -33.05 -29.37
N VAL A 383 24.30 -34.17 -29.40
CA VAL A 383 24.58 -34.98 -28.21
C VAL A 383 26.08 -34.89 -27.96
N LYS A 384 26.46 -34.00 -27.03
CA LYS A 384 27.74 -34.07 -26.34
C LYS A 384 27.47 -33.95 -24.84
N ASP A 385 28.12 -34.85 -24.11
CA ASP A 385 28.07 -35.12 -22.68
C ASP A 385 26.86 -35.92 -22.20
N GLY A 386 27.06 -37.23 -22.13
CA GLY A 386 26.16 -38.28 -21.64
C GLY A 386 25.80 -38.18 -20.15
N ARG A 387 25.42 -36.98 -19.67
CA ARG A 387 24.72 -36.77 -18.40
C ARG A 387 23.38 -36.15 -18.71
N ILE A 388 22.37 -37.01 -18.89
CA ILE A 388 21.00 -36.54 -19.03
C ILE A 388 20.59 -35.87 -17.71
N SER A 389 20.33 -34.56 -17.78
CA SER A 389 19.85 -33.78 -16.65
C SER A 389 18.63 -34.44 -16.00
N LYS A 390 18.63 -34.62 -14.67
CA LYS A 390 17.47 -35.13 -13.91
C LYS A 390 16.19 -34.32 -14.20
N ARG A 391 16.32 -33.02 -14.53
CA ARG A 391 15.18 -32.19 -14.96
C ARG A 391 14.67 -32.56 -16.36
N HIS A 392 15.55 -32.95 -17.27
CA HIS A 392 15.17 -33.44 -18.59
C HIS A 392 14.42 -34.78 -18.48
N LEU A 393 14.95 -35.75 -17.70
CA LEU A 393 14.27 -37.03 -17.44
C LEU A 393 12.88 -36.83 -16.83
N LYS A 394 12.75 -35.97 -15.81
CA LYS A 394 11.43 -35.63 -15.23
C LYS A 394 10.47 -35.00 -16.25
N ARG A 395 10.98 -34.25 -17.22
CA ARG A 395 10.17 -33.60 -18.26
C ARG A 395 9.74 -34.61 -19.33
N VAL A 396 10.58 -35.57 -19.69
CA VAL A 396 10.24 -36.68 -20.58
C VAL A 396 9.20 -37.59 -19.93
N GLU A 397 9.39 -37.95 -18.65
CA GLU A 397 8.45 -38.79 -17.92
C GLU A 397 7.06 -38.15 -17.81
N ARG A 398 7.01 -36.85 -17.48
CA ARG A 398 5.73 -36.10 -17.46
C ARG A 398 5.06 -36.00 -18.83
N ARG A 399 5.82 -36.02 -19.94
CA ARG A 399 5.25 -36.02 -21.29
C ARG A 399 4.69 -37.40 -21.62
N ARG A 400 5.40 -38.48 -21.24
CA ARG A 400 4.93 -39.86 -21.38
C ARG A 400 3.64 -40.10 -20.61
N GLN A 401 3.59 -39.72 -19.33
CA GLN A 401 2.40 -39.86 -18.48
C GLN A 401 1.18 -39.13 -19.06
N ARG A 402 1.35 -37.91 -19.59
CA ARG A 402 0.25 -37.18 -20.25
C ARG A 402 -0.21 -37.86 -21.54
N SER A 403 0.72 -38.47 -22.27
CA SER A 403 0.38 -39.20 -23.50
C SER A 403 -0.37 -40.49 -23.19
N GLU A 404 0.02 -41.21 -22.15
CA GLU A 404 -0.67 -42.43 -21.68
C GLU A 404 -2.05 -42.09 -21.13
N GLN A 405 -2.17 -41.02 -20.34
CA GLN A 405 -3.45 -40.53 -19.83
C GLN A 405 -4.40 -40.14 -20.95
N LYS A 406 -3.92 -39.40 -21.97
CA LYS A 406 -4.73 -39.08 -23.15
C LYS A 406 -5.14 -40.32 -23.95
N LYS A 407 -4.31 -41.36 -23.98
CA LYS A 407 -4.63 -42.60 -24.70
C LYS A 407 -5.69 -43.41 -23.94
N LEU A 408 -5.62 -43.42 -22.61
CA LEU A 408 -6.64 -43.99 -21.71
C LEU A 408 -7.97 -43.25 -21.81
N GLU A 409 -7.95 -41.91 -21.75
CA GLU A 409 -9.16 -41.07 -21.93
C GLU A 409 -9.82 -41.36 -23.28
N LYS A 410 -9.03 -41.46 -24.36
CA LYS A 410 -9.56 -41.76 -25.70
C LYS A 410 -10.07 -43.19 -25.85
N GLN A 411 -9.52 -44.15 -25.11
CA GLN A 411 -10.04 -45.52 -25.05
C GLN A 411 -11.32 -45.61 -24.22
N MET A 412 -11.43 -44.83 -23.13
CA MET A 412 -12.66 -44.74 -22.33
C MET A 412 -13.80 -44.05 -23.07
N GLU A 413 -13.52 -43.01 -23.88
CA GLU A 413 -14.50 -42.42 -24.79
C GLU A 413 -14.99 -43.43 -25.85
N PHE A 414 -14.11 -44.31 -26.33
CA PHE A 414 -14.48 -45.35 -27.30
C PHE A 414 -15.35 -46.47 -26.68
N VAL A 415 -15.14 -46.81 -25.41
CA VAL A 415 -15.97 -47.76 -24.67
C VAL A 415 -17.32 -47.15 -24.25
N SER A 416 -17.37 -45.83 -24.02
CA SER A 416 -18.59 -45.09 -23.69
C SER A 416 -19.55 -44.90 -24.88
N LEU A 417 -19.07 -45.06 -26.12
CA LEU A 417 -19.85 -44.92 -27.36
C LEU A 417 -20.24 -46.28 -27.97
N GLY A 418 -19.97 -47.38 -27.27
CA GLY A 418 -20.23 -48.75 -27.72
C GLY A 418 -21.24 -49.51 -26.85
N ILE A 419 -22.40 -48.90 -26.55
CA ILE A 419 -23.66 -49.59 -26.20
C ILE A 419 -24.73 -49.11 -27.16
#